data_AF-A7RMJ0-F1
#
_entry.id   AF-A7RMJ0-F1
#
_cell.length_a   1.000
_cell.length_b   1.000
_cell.length_c   1.000
_cell.angle_alpha   90.00
_cell.angle_beta   90.00
_cell.angle_gamma   90.00
#
_symmetry.space_group_name_H-M   'P 1'
#
loop_
_entity.id
_entity.type
_entity.pdbx_description
1 polymer ?
#
loop_
_entity_poly.entity_id
_entity_poly.type
_entity_poly.pdbx_seq_one_letter_code
_entity_poly.pdbx_strand_id
1 'polypeptide(L)'
;MPTTHEHNSRPVAMRAVAMIPLLFMILAALPASLASKVSIDVVTSCPVDAHINGCSVPGDLPFFYKETFTPACRMHDVCYRCSNVFGWKKAPCDSVFKGNMYILCEKKYKVPGIFFGSFRVYLCKLAADLYTKVAKTRELGGGHWDKYSFSKFKWCKMECAEKMGDPSNELRL
;
A
#
# COMPACT_ATOMS: atom_id res chain seq x y z
N MET A 1 59.41 -48.38 -0.82
CA MET A 1 59.78 -49.27 0.30
C MET A 1 60.68 -48.48 1.24
N PRO A 2 60.63 -48.67 2.57
CA PRO A 2 59.46 -48.55 3.43
C PRO A 2 59.76 -47.77 4.75
N THR A 3 58.70 -47.39 5.48
CA THR A 3 58.52 -47.39 6.96
C THR A 3 59.51 -46.59 7.87
N THR A 4 59.15 -45.89 8.96
CA THR A 4 57.93 -45.68 9.77
C THR A 4 58.32 -44.90 11.06
N HIS A 5 57.33 -44.29 11.74
CA HIS A 5 57.20 -44.11 13.21
C HIS A 5 58.20 -43.11 13.91
N GLU A 6 57.90 -42.29 14.94
CA GLU A 6 56.75 -42.09 15.82
C GLU A 6 56.99 -40.93 16.84
N HIS A 7 55.94 -40.14 17.10
CA HIS A 7 55.48 -39.37 18.28
C HIS A 7 56.33 -38.44 19.23
N ASN A 8 55.62 -37.36 19.63
CA ASN A 8 55.60 -36.64 20.94
C ASN A 8 56.76 -35.65 21.26
N SER A 9 56.62 -34.44 21.84
CA SER A 9 55.55 -33.77 22.62
C SER A 9 55.72 -32.23 22.55
N ARG A 10 54.63 -31.49 22.85
CA ARG A 10 54.45 -30.02 22.79
C ARG A 10 55.37 -29.22 23.75
N PRO A 11 55.49 -27.89 23.56
CA PRO A 11 54.62 -27.01 24.36
C PRO A 11 53.93 -25.90 23.57
N VAL A 12 52.83 -25.46 24.18
CA VAL A 12 51.82 -24.52 23.71
C VAL A 12 52.38 -23.09 23.71
N ALA A 13 52.43 -22.45 22.55
CA ALA A 13 52.57 -21.01 22.43
C ALA A 13 51.24 -20.41 21.98
N MET A 14 50.46 -20.02 22.98
CA MET A 14 49.27 -19.20 22.91
C MET A 14 49.57 -17.88 22.19
N ARG A 15 48.85 -17.54 21.11
CA ARG A 15 48.70 -16.16 20.62
C ARG A 15 47.51 -16.01 19.67
N ALA A 16 46.45 -15.43 20.25
CA ALA A 16 45.40 -14.62 19.63
C ALA A 16 44.66 -15.20 18.41
N VAL A 17 43.60 -15.96 18.68
CA VAL A 17 42.44 -15.98 17.77
C VAL A 17 41.84 -14.57 17.84
N ALA A 18 42.01 -13.78 16.79
CA ALA A 18 41.29 -12.53 16.62
C ALA A 18 39.80 -12.87 16.48
N MET A 19 39.09 -12.83 17.61
CA MET A 19 37.63 -12.80 17.66
C MET A 19 37.20 -11.50 17.00
N ILE A 20 37.06 -11.51 15.68
CA ILE A 20 36.36 -10.44 14.96
C ILE A 20 34.92 -10.50 15.50
N PRO A 21 34.47 -9.46 16.21
CA PRO A 21 33.24 -9.54 16.97
C PRO A 21 32.11 -9.71 15.97
N LEU A 22 31.31 -10.75 16.21
CA LEU A 22 30.07 -11.12 15.53
C LEU A 22 28.96 -10.07 15.78
N LEU A 23 29.33 -8.79 15.79
CA LEU A 23 28.54 -7.63 16.22
C LEU A 23 28.20 -6.68 15.04
N PHE A 24 28.53 -7.07 13.81
CA PHE A 24 28.14 -6.37 12.57
C PHE A 24 26.96 -7.02 11.84
N MET A 25 26.28 -8.00 12.46
CA MET A 25 25.08 -8.65 11.92
C MET A 25 23.79 -8.20 12.64
N ILE A 26 23.77 -7.01 13.24
CA ILE A 26 22.55 -6.41 13.83
C ILE A 26 22.52 -4.92 13.52
N LEU A 27 22.48 -4.52 12.25
CA LEU A 27 22.08 -3.16 11.89
C LEU A 27 21.55 -3.07 10.45
N ALA A 28 20.42 -3.75 10.19
CA ALA A 28 19.37 -3.32 9.26
C ALA A 28 18.27 -4.38 9.15
N ALA A 29 17.74 -4.87 10.26
CA ALA A 29 16.34 -5.29 10.25
C ALA A 29 15.53 -3.99 10.24
N LEU A 30 15.42 -3.35 9.06
CA LEU A 30 14.38 -2.35 8.87
C LEU A 30 13.07 -3.04 9.26
N PRO A 31 12.21 -2.45 10.10
CA PRO A 31 10.87 -2.95 10.23
C PRO A 31 10.26 -2.84 8.83
N ALA A 32 10.06 -3.99 8.17
CA ALA A 32 9.11 -4.05 7.09
C ALA A 32 7.79 -3.60 7.72
N SER A 33 7.43 -2.34 7.51
CA SER A 33 6.12 -1.82 7.86
C SER A 33 5.12 -2.79 7.25
N LEU A 34 4.49 -3.62 8.10
CA LEU A 34 3.53 -4.61 7.65
C LEU A 34 2.35 -3.83 7.10
N ALA A 35 2.30 -3.69 5.77
CA ALA A 35 1.14 -3.17 5.09
C ALA A 35 -0.05 -4.04 5.49
N SER A 36 -0.93 -3.51 6.35
CA SER A 36 -2.04 -4.29 6.86
C SER A 36 -3.14 -4.30 5.81
N LYS A 37 -3.67 -5.48 5.51
CA LYS A 37 -4.70 -5.59 4.46
C LYS A 37 -6.09 -5.34 5.06
N VAL A 38 -6.88 -4.48 4.42
CA VAL A 38 -8.23 -4.11 4.85
C VAL A 38 -9.26 -4.82 3.97
N SER A 39 -10.14 -5.61 4.56
CA SER A 39 -11.17 -6.33 3.80
C SER A 39 -12.18 -5.37 3.17
N ILE A 40 -12.75 -5.78 2.03
CA ILE A 40 -13.88 -5.06 1.42
C ILE A 40 -15.00 -4.81 2.44
N ASP A 41 -15.30 -5.76 3.33
CA ASP A 41 -16.39 -5.61 4.31
C ASP A 41 -16.17 -4.43 5.26
N VAL A 42 -14.92 -4.20 5.70
CA VAL A 42 -14.56 -3.02 6.50
C VAL A 42 -14.74 -1.75 5.67
N VAL A 43 -14.38 -1.80 4.39
CA VAL A 43 -14.54 -0.65 3.49
C VAL A 43 -16.02 -0.33 3.25
N THR A 44 -16.88 -1.35 3.09
CA THR A 44 -18.29 -1.15 2.76
C THR A 44 -19.16 -0.80 3.96
N SER A 45 -18.85 -1.35 5.14
CA SER A 45 -19.65 -1.16 6.37
C SER A 45 -19.31 0.09 7.18
N CYS A 46 -18.16 0.73 6.93
CA CYS A 46 -17.79 1.95 7.64
C CYS A 46 -18.75 3.10 7.28
N PRO A 47 -19.42 3.75 8.27
CA PRO A 47 -20.44 4.76 7.99
C PRO A 47 -19.79 6.14 7.73
N VAL A 48 -18.91 6.19 6.73
CA VAL A 48 -18.21 7.40 6.27
C VAL A 48 -18.83 7.99 5.00
N ASP A 49 -19.84 7.34 4.43
CA ASP A 49 -20.47 7.76 3.16
C ASP A 49 -21.08 9.16 3.21
N ALA A 50 -21.56 9.60 4.37
CA ALA A 50 -22.02 10.97 4.60
C ALA A 50 -20.89 12.02 4.60
N HIS A 51 -19.63 11.58 4.56
CA HIS A 51 -18.45 12.42 4.70
C HIS A 51 -17.48 12.33 3.52
N ILE A 52 -17.76 11.46 2.55
CA ILE A 52 -16.92 11.22 1.37
C ILE A 52 -17.76 11.33 0.10
N ASN A 53 -17.11 11.43 -1.05
CA ASN A 53 -17.79 11.57 -2.34
C ASN A 53 -17.69 10.29 -3.20
N GLY A 54 -16.82 9.34 -2.82
CA GLY A 54 -16.53 8.14 -3.58
C GLY A 54 -15.87 8.47 -4.92
N CYS A 55 -16.13 7.68 -5.96
CA CYS A 55 -15.62 7.93 -7.31
C CYS A 55 -16.43 9.00 -8.07
N SER A 56 -16.96 10.01 -7.39
CA SER A 56 -17.72 11.09 -8.03
C SER A 56 -16.76 12.11 -8.62
N VAL A 57 -16.86 12.36 -9.93
CA VAL A 57 -15.98 13.30 -10.64
C VAL A 57 -16.83 14.47 -11.13
N PRO A 58 -16.38 15.72 -11.01
CA PRO A 58 -17.08 16.85 -11.60
C PRO A 58 -17.08 16.75 -13.14
N GLY A 59 -18.23 17.03 -13.77
CA GLY A 59 -18.34 17.23 -15.22
C GLY A 59 -18.81 16.05 -16.08
N ASP A 60 -19.56 15.09 -15.54
CA ASP A 60 -20.25 14.01 -16.28
C ASP A 60 -19.39 13.22 -17.28
N LEU A 61 -18.06 13.17 -17.06
CA LEU A 61 -17.17 12.37 -17.89
C LEU A 61 -17.55 10.88 -17.77
N PRO A 62 -17.56 10.12 -18.89
CA PRO A 62 -17.89 8.71 -18.88
C PRO A 62 -16.79 7.91 -18.18
N PHE A 63 -16.92 7.80 -16.86
CA PHE A 63 -15.97 7.11 -16.01
C PHE A 63 -16.31 5.63 -15.92
N PHE A 64 -15.73 4.86 -16.85
CA PHE A 64 -15.79 3.41 -16.85
C PHE A 64 -15.31 2.83 -15.51
N TYR A 65 -15.80 1.64 -15.16
CA TYR A 65 -15.38 0.90 -13.96
C TYR A 65 -15.68 1.60 -12.61
N LYS A 66 -16.53 2.64 -12.58
CA LYS A 66 -16.90 3.38 -11.34
C LYS A 66 -17.23 2.45 -10.18
N GLU A 67 -18.18 1.52 -10.36
CA GLU A 67 -18.55 0.55 -9.33
C GLU A 67 -17.39 -0.35 -8.89
N THR A 68 -16.52 -0.71 -9.84
CA THR A 68 -15.34 -1.54 -9.56
C THR A 68 -14.33 -0.78 -8.72
N PHE A 69 -14.21 0.54 -8.91
CA PHE A 69 -13.25 1.38 -8.18
C PHE A 69 -13.81 2.05 -6.93
N THR A 70 -15.12 2.00 -6.69
CA THR A 70 -15.77 2.58 -5.51
C THR A 70 -15.03 2.25 -4.20
N PRO A 71 -14.62 1.00 -3.92
CA PRO A 71 -13.87 0.69 -2.69
C PRO A 71 -12.55 1.47 -2.59
N ALA A 72 -11.80 1.57 -3.69
CA ALA A 72 -10.54 2.32 -3.73
C ALA A 72 -10.76 3.83 -3.56
N CYS A 73 -11.78 4.40 -4.20
CA CYS A 73 -12.11 5.81 -4.05
C CYS A 73 -12.55 6.15 -2.61
N ARG A 74 -13.30 5.27 -1.94
CA ARG A 74 -13.69 5.47 -0.53
C ARG A 74 -12.46 5.56 0.38
N MET A 75 -11.51 4.63 0.22
CA MET A 75 -10.25 4.67 0.97
C MET A 75 -9.45 5.95 0.69
N HIS A 76 -9.36 6.36 -0.58
CA HIS A 76 -8.66 7.59 -0.99
C HIS A 76 -9.27 8.86 -0.38
N ASP A 77 -10.60 8.98 -0.40
CA ASP A 77 -11.32 10.11 0.19
C ASP A 77 -11.08 10.23 1.70
N VAL A 78 -11.10 9.11 2.43
CA VAL A 78 -10.79 9.11 3.85
C VAL A 78 -9.33 9.49 4.10
N CYS A 79 -8.38 8.95 3.32
CA CYS A 79 -6.97 9.32 3.40
C CYS A 79 -6.76 10.84 3.22
N TYR A 80 -7.41 11.43 2.22
CA TYR A 80 -7.32 12.88 1.97
C TYR A 80 -7.95 13.71 3.07
N ARG A 81 -9.18 13.37 3.50
CA ARG A 81 -9.94 14.16 4.48
C ARG A 81 -9.38 14.06 5.89
N CYS A 82 -8.75 12.94 6.23
CA CYS A 82 -8.18 12.69 7.55
C CYS A 82 -6.64 12.86 7.60
N SER A 83 -6.02 13.26 6.48
CA SER A 83 -4.57 13.45 6.36
C SER A 83 -3.96 14.29 7.48
N ASN A 84 -4.56 15.42 7.82
CA ASN A 84 -4.08 16.31 8.88
C ASN A 84 -4.34 15.79 10.31
N VAL A 85 -5.29 14.87 10.48
CA VAL A 85 -5.54 14.22 11.79
C VAL A 85 -4.45 13.20 12.10
N PHE A 86 -4.02 12.44 11.08
CA PHE A 86 -3.07 11.34 11.23
C PHE A 86 -1.65 11.64 10.72
N GLY A 87 -1.42 12.84 10.16
CA GLY A 87 -0.13 13.22 9.58
C GLY A 87 0.21 12.49 8.28
N TRP A 88 -0.78 11.99 7.54
CA TRP A 88 -0.57 11.31 6.27
C TRP A 88 -0.13 12.27 5.16
N LYS A 89 0.63 11.74 4.22
CA LYS A 89 1.15 12.49 3.06
C LYS A 89 0.38 12.11 1.80
N LYS A 90 0.32 13.05 0.84
CA LYS A 90 -0.41 12.88 -0.42
C LYS A 90 0.07 11.69 -1.23
N ALA A 91 1.40 11.58 -1.39
CA ALA A 91 2.01 10.57 -2.26
C ALA A 91 1.68 9.13 -1.82
N PRO A 92 1.76 8.75 -0.54
CA PRO A 92 1.27 7.46 -0.04
C PRO A 92 -0.22 7.21 -0.34
N CYS A 93 -1.11 8.18 -0.07
CA CYS A 93 -2.55 8.04 -0.38
C CYS A 93 -2.79 7.75 -1.87
N ASP A 94 -2.12 8.51 -2.76
CA ASP A 94 -2.27 8.36 -4.21
C ASP A 94 -1.68 7.04 -4.73
N SER A 95 -0.62 6.55 -4.08
CA SER A 95 0.02 5.27 -4.42
C SER A 95 -0.90 4.10 -4.08
N VAL A 96 -1.43 4.07 -2.85
CA VAL A 96 -2.40 3.04 -2.42
C VAL A 96 -3.68 3.11 -3.23
N PHE A 97 -4.17 4.31 -3.56
CA PHE A 97 -5.34 4.46 -4.42
C PHE A 97 -5.16 3.76 -5.78
N LYS A 98 -4.01 3.98 -6.43
CA LYS A 98 -3.66 3.29 -7.68
C LYS A 98 -3.56 1.77 -7.49
N GLY A 99 -2.86 1.33 -6.45
CA GLY A 99 -2.67 -0.09 -6.12
C GLY A 99 -3.98 -0.82 -5.89
N ASN A 100 -4.88 -0.24 -5.10
CA ASN A 100 -6.19 -0.80 -4.81
C ASN A 100 -7.06 -0.95 -6.07
N MET A 101 -7.03 0.03 -6.98
CA MET A 101 -7.72 -0.11 -8.27
C MET A 101 -7.15 -1.26 -9.11
N TYR A 102 -5.83 -1.46 -9.10
CA TYR A 102 -5.21 -2.59 -9.81
C TYR A 102 -5.61 -3.94 -9.20
N ILE A 103 -5.63 -4.05 -7.87
CA ILE A 103 -6.09 -5.23 -7.13
C ILE A 103 -7.53 -5.57 -7.50
N LEU A 104 -8.41 -4.57 -7.58
CA LEU A 104 -9.81 -4.71 -8.02
C LEU A 104 -9.93 -5.18 -9.47
N CYS A 105 -9.10 -4.64 -10.37
CA CYS A 105 -9.04 -5.09 -11.77
C CYS A 105 -8.65 -6.56 -11.90
N GLU A 106 -7.60 -6.98 -11.18
CA GLU A 106 -7.13 -8.37 -11.18
C GLU A 106 -8.23 -9.30 -10.67
N LYS A 107 -8.82 -9.03 -9.51
CA LYS A 107 -9.86 -9.91 -8.95
C LYS A 107 -11.08 -10.05 -9.84
N LYS A 108 -11.55 -8.94 -10.44
CA LYS A 108 -12.81 -8.94 -11.19
C LYS A 108 -12.67 -9.53 -12.59
N TYR A 109 -11.51 -9.35 -13.23
CA TYR A 109 -11.36 -9.66 -14.65
C TYR A 109 -10.29 -10.70 -14.97
N LYS A 110 -9.43 -11.08 -14.02
CA LYS A 110 -8.45 -12.15 -14.24
C LYS A 110 -9.17 -13.50 -14.24
N VAL A 111 -9.24 -14.11 -15.41
CA VAL A 111 -9.76 -15.47 -15.59
C VAL A 111 -8.57 -16.40 -15.87
N PRO A 112 -8.31 -17.41 -15.01
CA PRO A 112 -7.26 -18.38 -15.26
C PRO A 112 -7.50 -19.15 -16.56
N GLY A 113 -6.47 -19.34 -17.38
CA GLY A 113 -6.54 -20.18 -18.58
C GLY A 113 -7.19 -19.56 -19.83
N ILE A 114 -7.63 -18.30 -19.79
CA ILE A 114 -8.23 -17.61 -20.94
C ILE A 114 -7.43 -16.34 -21.27
N PHE A 115 -6.84 -16.28 -22.47
CA PHE A 115 -6.01 -15.15 -22.94
C PHE A 115 -6.77 -13.80 -22.90
N PHE A 116 -8.09 -13.80 -23.13
CA PHE A 116 -8.94 -12.60 -23.07
C PHE A 116 -9.14 -12.02 -21.66
N GLY A 117 -8.95 -12.80 -20.59
CA GLY A 117 -8.97 -12.29 -19.21
C GLY A 117 -7.89 -11.23 -19.00
N SER A 118 -6.72 -11.42 -19.61
CA SER A 118 -5.61 -10.46 -19.57
C SER A 118 -5.95 -9.14 -20.25
N PHE A 119 -6.74 -9.14 -21.33
CA PHE A 119 -7.13 -7.91 -22.02
C PHE A 119 -8.10 -7.05 -21.20
N ARG A 120 -9.10 -7.67 -20.53
CA ARG A 120 -10.01 -6.94 -19.63
C ARG A 120 -9.28 -6.35 -18.43
N VAL A 121 -8.32 -7.09 -17.86
CA VAL A 121 -7.44 -6.57 -16.79
C VAL A 121 -6.64 -5.37 -17.31
N TYR A 122 -6.07 -5.45 -18.51
CA TYR A 122 -5.33 -4.36 -19.14
C TYR A 122 -6.19 -3.09 -19.30
N LEU A 123 -7.38 -3.21 -19.90
CA LEU A 123 -8.30 -2.08 -20.07
C LEU A 123 -8.72 -1.46 -18.73
N CYS A 124 -8.98 -2.30 -17.72
CA CYS A 124 -9.32 -1.82 -16.38
C CYS A 124 -8.14 -1.05 -15.75
N LYS A 125 -6.90 -1.55 -15.85
CA LYS A 125 -5.72 -0.84 -15.32
C LYS A 125 -5.46 0.47 -16.05
N LEU A 126 -5.70 0.54 -17.35
CA LEU A 126 -5.61 1.77 -18.12
C LEU A 126 -6.65 2.81 -17.65
N ALA A 127 -7.87 2.37 -17.33
CA ALA A 127 -8.86 3.24 -16.68
C ALA A 127 -8.36 3.70 -15.30
N ALA A 128 -7.83 2.80 -14.46
CA ALA A 128 -7.27 3.17 -13.15
C ALA A 128 -6.17 4.24 -13.26
N ASP A 129 -5.31 4.14 -14.28
CA ASP A 129 -4.31 5.19 -14.56
C ASP A 129 -4.95 6.53 -14.89
N LEU A 130 -6.04 6.54 -15.66
CA LEU A 130 -6.80 7.76 -15.93
C LEU A 130 -7.41 8.34 -14.65
N TYR A 131 -8.03 7.53 -13.79
CA TYR A 131 -8.55 7.99 -12.48
C TYR A 131 -7.47 8.62 -11.63
N THR A 132 -6.30 7.99 -11.53
CA THR A 132 -5.20 8.52 -10.71
C THR A 132 -4.61 9.80 -11.29
N LYS A 133 -4.55 9.94 -12.62
CA LYS A 133 -4.13 11.18 -13.28
C LYS A 133 -5.11 12.30 -12.96
N VAL A 134 -6.41 12.05 -13.12
CA VAL A 134 -7.46 13.03 -12.83
C VAL A 134 -7.46 13.43 -11.36
N ALA A 135 -7.32 12.49 -10.42
CA ALA A 135 -7.23 12.79 -8.99
C ALA A 135 -6.00 13.64 -8.64
N LYS A 136 -4.90 13.51 -9.42
CA LYS A 136 -3.66 14.28 -9.21
C LYS A 136 -3.70 15.67 -9.83
N THR A 137 -4.44 15.88 -10.92
CA THR A 137 -4.50 17.19 -11.57
C THR A 137 -5.26 18.18 -10.69
N ARG A 138 -4.66 19.36 -10.48
CA ARG A 138 -5.27 20.43 -9.66
C ARG A 138 -6.61 20.91 -10.22
N GLU A 139 -6.77 20.85 -11.54
CA GLU A 139 -7.94 21.36 -12.27
C GLU A 139 -9.17 20.45 -12.21
N LEU A 140 -8.99 19.13 -12.13
CA LEU A 140 -10.09 18.15 -12.18
C LEU A 140 -10.22 17.31 -10.90
N GLY A 141 -9.11 16.97 -10.25
CA GLY A 141 -9.05 16.45 -8.88
C GLY A 141 -9.19 17.55 -7.82
N GLY A 142 -9.48 18.78 -8.26
CA GLY A 142 -10.06 19.87 -7.48
C GLY A 142 -9.31 20.22 -6.22
N GLY A 143 -7.97 20.30 -6.24
CA GLY A 143 -7.17 20.70 -5.07
C GLY A 143 -7.58 20.00 -3.77
N HIS A 144 -8.18 18.80 -3.82
CA HIS A 144 -8.89 18.22 -2.69
C HIS A 144 -7.94 17.97 -1.52
N TRP A 145 -6.68 17.66 -1.84
CA TRP A 145 -5.60 17.62 -0.86
C TRP A 145 -5.44 18.95 -0.12
N ASP A 146 -5.30 20.05 -0.87
CA ASP A 146 -5.09 21.39 -0.31
C ASP A 146 -6.33 21.85 0.47
N LYS A 147 -7.54 21.51 0.00
CA LYS A 147 -8.83 21.79 0.66
C LYS A 147 -8.92 21.19 2.07
N TYR A 148 -8.39 19.98 2.26
CA TYR A 148 -8.47 19.26 3.54
C TYR A 148 -7.18 19.27 4.35
N SER A 149 -6.10 19.85 3.80
CA SER A 149 -4.78 19.92 4.44
C SER A 149 -4.77 20.55 5.84
N PHE A 150 -5.78 21.37 6.18
CA PHE A 150 -5.96 21.97 7.51
C PHE A 150 -7.20 21.47 8.27
N SER A 151 -7.98 20.56 7.68
CA SER A 151 -9.22 20.06 8.29
C SER A 151 -8.94 19.10 9.44
N LYS A 152 -9.79 19.11 10.47
CA LYS A 152 -9.72 18.19 11.61
C LYS A 152 -11.10 17.62 11.92
N PHE A 153 -11.59 16.75 11.03
CA PHE A 153 -12.92 16.19 11.20
C PHE A 153 -12.96 15.19 12.35
N LYS A 154 -13.98 15.27 13.21
CA LYS A 154 -14.12 14.38 14.37
C LYS A 154 -14.31 12.91 13.96
N TRP A 155 -15.03 12.66 12.86
CA TRP A 155 -15.31 11.32 12.35
C TRP A 155 -14.04 10.55 11.90
N CYS A 156 -12.93 11.26 11.66
CA CYS A 156 -11.65 10.60 11.38
C CYS A 156 -11.18 9.69 12.51
N LYS A 157 -11.60 9.95 13.76
CA LYS A 157 -11.24 9.13 14.93
C LYS A 157 -12.04 7.83 15.06
N MET A 158 -12.95 7.55 14.13
CA MET A 158 -13.62 6.25 14.07
C MET A 158 -12.60 5.18 13.68
N GLU A 159 -12.58 4.06 14.38
CA GLU A 159 -11.62 2.96 14.13
C GLU A 159 -11.65 2.48 12.67
N CYS A 160 -12.85 2.39 12.08
CA CYS A 160 -12.99 1.99 10.69
C CYS A 160 -12.43 3.03 9.70
N ALA A 161 -12.51 4.33 10.01
CA ALA A 161 -12.01 5.40 9.16
C ALA A 161 -10.47 5.46 9.19
N GLU A 162 -9.87 5.31 10.38
CA GLU A 162 -8.41 5.22 10.52
C GLU A 162 -7.87 4.03 9.72
N LYS A 163 -8.44 2.84 9.96
CA LYS A 163 -7.99 1.61 9.29
C LYS A 163 -8.19 1.67 7.77
N MET A 164 -9.31 2.21 7.30
CA MET A 164 -9.63 2.35 5.87
C MET A 164 -8.73 3.39 5.18
N GLY A 165 -8.45 4.51 5.85
CA GLY A 165 -7.75 5.65 5.28
C GLY A 165 -6.22 5.57 5.37
N ASP A 166 -5.67 4.72 6.24
CA ASP A 166 -4.22 4.61 6.41
C ASP A 166 -3.53 4.21 5.09
N PRO A 167 -2.62 5.04 4.56
CA PRO A 167 -1.92 4.75 3.31
C PRO A 167 -0.84 3.66 3.46
N SER A 168 -0.71 3.05 4.64
CA SER A 168 0.03 1.80 4.84
C SER A 168 -0.83 0.58 4.51
N ASN A 169 -2.16 0.76 4.39
CA ASN A 169 -3.10 -0.32 4.25
C ASN A 169 -3.58 -0.49 2.81
N GLU A 170 -3.58 -1.74 2.33
CA GLU A 170 -4.06 -2.10 1.00
C GLU A 170 -5.36 -2.90 1.08
N LEU A 171 -6.14 -2.88 0.00
CA LEU A 171 -7.37 -3.63 -0.08
C LEU A 171 -7.08 -5.15 -0.09
N ARG A 172 -7.79 -5.88 0.76
CA ARG A 172 -7.88 -7.35 0.77
C ARG A 172 -9.19 -7.78 0.12
N LEU A 173 -9.07 -8.72 -0.80
CA LEU A 173 -10.17 -9.34 -1.55
C LEU A 173 -10.34 -10.82 -1.21
#